data_AF-A0A525KM40-F1
#
_entry.id   AF-A0A525KM40-F1
#
_cell.length_a   1.000
_cell.length_b   1.000
_cell.length_c   1.000
_cell.angle_alpha   90.00
_cell.angle_beta   90.00
_cell.angle_gamma   90.00
#
_symmetry.space_group_name_H-M   'P 1'
#
loop_
_entity.id
_entity.type
_entity.pdbx_description
1 polymer ?
#
loop_
_entity_poly.entity_id
_entity_poly.type
_entity_poly.pdbx_seq_one_letter_code
_entity_poly.pdbx_strand_id
1 'polypeptide(L)' 'MARARSFSNPMNPRAEFEALKPAFDTIIKLQTTVRPYGPDYIILTAVTKAMGTAAFHFLRDPNFFGSKPHG' A
#
# COMPACT_ATOMS: atom_id res chain seq x y z
N MET A 1 0.74 33.76 -12.29
CA MET A 1 -0.19 33.09 -11.33
C MET A 1 -0.49 31.70 -11.85
N ALA A 2 -0.04 30.64 -11.18
CA ALA A 2 -0.34 29.25 -11.57
C ALA A 2 -1.70 28.84 -10.99
N ARG A 3 -2.63 28.44 -11.86
CA ARG A 3 -3.91 27.85 -11.45
C ARG A 3 -3.62 26.52 -10.73
N ALA A 4 -3.95 26.41 -9.45
CA ALA A 4 -4.00 25.11 -8.79
C ALA A 4 -4.99 24.23 -9.58
N ARG A 5 -4.53 23.10 -10.11
CA ARG A 5 -5.46 22.11 -10.67
C ARG A 5 -6.39 21.70 -9.54
N SER A 6 -7.68 22.03 -9.69
CA SER A 6 -8.72 21.40 -8.89
C SER A 6 -8.69 19.92 -9.25
N PHE A 7 -8.20 19.08 -8.35
CA PHE A 7 -8.33 17.63 -8.46
C PHE A 7 -9.77 17.26 -8.11
N SER A 8 -10.72 17.72 -8.92
CA SER A 8 -12.14 17.46 -8.74
C SER A 8 -12.49 16.11 -9.36
N ASN A 9 -12.06 15.06 -8.68
CA ASN A 9 -12.79 13.81 -8.69
C ASN A 9 -12.86 13.37 -7.22
N PRO A 10 -14.04 13.21 -6.59
CA PRO A 10 -14.13 12.58 -5.29
C PRO A 10 -13.87 11.08 -5.48
N MET A 11 -12.62 10.75 -5.79
CA MET A 11 -12.13 9.39 -5.75
C MET A 11 -12.38 8.89 -4.33
N ASN A 12 -13.18 7.83 -4.18
CA ASN A 12 -13.37 7.18 -2.90
C ASN A 12 -12.05 6.47 -2.56
N PRO A 13 -11.19 7.03 -1.69
CA PRO A 13 -9.84 6.50 -1.52
C PRO A 13 -9.89 5.06 -1.01
N ARG A 14 -10.90 4.72 -0.20
CA ARG A 14 -11.07 3.38 0.33
C ARG A 14 -11.31 2.36 -0.78
N ALA A 15 -12.18 2.66 -1.75
CA ALA A 15 -12.45 1.75 -2.87
C ALA A 15 -11.18 1.50 -3.71
N GLU A 16 -10.39 2.54 -3.97
CA GLU A 16 -9.13 2.42 -4.72
C GLU A 16 -8.09 1.59 -3.97
N PHE A 17 -7.92 1.83 -2.67
CA PHE A 17 -7.02 1.03 -1.84
C PHE A 17 -7.52 -0.43 -1.69
N GLU A 18 -8.84 -0.67 -1.67
CA GLU A 18 -9.40 -2.03 -1.67
C GLU A 18 -9.07 -2.77 -2.98
N ALA A 19 -9.14 -2.09 -4.12
CA ALA A 19 -8.74 -2.63 -5.41
C ALA A 19 -7.25 -3.00 -5.48
N LEU A 20 -6.39 -2.42 -4.63
CA LEU A 20 -4.97 -2.75 -4.54
C LEU A 20 -4.65 -3.98 -3.68
N LYS A 21 -5.60 -4.53 -2.92
CA LYS A 21 -5.34 -5.70 -2.05
C LYS A 21 -4.76 -6.92 -2.81
N PRO A 22 -5.28 -7.32 -3.98
CA PRO A 22 -4.70 -8.45 -4.72
C PRO A 22 -3.25 -8.22 -5.16
N ALA A 23 -2.89 -6.98 -5.50
CA ALA A 23 -1.52 -6.61 -5.84
C ALA A 23 -0.61 -6.65 -4.61
N PHE A 24 -1.08 -6.13 -3.47
CA PHE A 24 -0.36 -6.22 -2.20
C PHE A 24 -0.08 -7.69 -1.80
N ASP A 25 -1.10 -8.56 -1.89
CA ASP A 25 -0.96 -9.99 -1.60
C ASP A 25 0.05 -10.67 -2.55
N THR A 26 0.06 -10.28 -3.82
CA THR A 26 1.01 -10.79 -4.81
C THR A 26 2.44 -10.37 -4.49
N ILE A 27 2.66 -9.13 -4.05
CA ILE A 27 3.97 -8.63 -3.63
C ILE A 27 4.46 -9.37 -2.38
N ILE A 28 3.58 -9.62 -1.41
CA ILE A 28 3.91 -10.41 -0.22
C ILE A 28 4.31 -11.84 -0.61
N LYS A 29 3.55 -12.49 -1.51
CA LYS A 29 3.91 -13.82 -2.03
C LYS A 29 5.23 -13.81 -2.79
N LEU A 30 5.50 -12.80 -3.60
CA LEU A 30 6.78 -12.67 -4.30
C LEU A 30 7.95 -12.47 -3.32
N GLN A 31 7.70 -11.77 -2.21
CA GLN A 31 8.72 -11.59 -1.18
C GLN A 31 9.13 -12.90 -0.52
N THR A 32 8.22 -13.89 -0.40
CA THR A 32 8.56 -15.20 0.17
C THR A 32 9.42 -16.07 -0.74
N THR A 33 9.54 -15.71 -2.03
CA THR A 33 10.34 -16.48 -3.00
C THR A 33 11.77 -15.95 -3.18
N VAL A 34 12.12 -14.83 -2.56
CA VAL A 34 13.45 -14.20 -2.69
C VAL A 34 14.27 -14.35 -1.41
N ARG A 35 15.60 -14.25 -1.53
CA ARG A 35 16.51 -14.35 -0.38
C ARG A 35 16.19 -13.27 0.67
N PRO A 36 15.89 -13.62 1.93
CA PRO A 36 15.68 -12.65 3.00
C PRO A 36 16.85 -11.67 3.12
N TYR A 37 16.53 -10.39 3.29
CA TYR A 37 17.49 -9.28 3.40
C TYR A 37 18.40 -9.06 2.17
N GLY A 38 18.17 -9.76 1.06
CA GLY A 38 18.79 -9.45 -0.23
C GLY A 38 18.19 -8.18 -0.86
N PRO A 39 18.82 -7.64 -1.93
CA PRO A 39 18.32 -6.45 -2.62
C PRO A 39 16.84 -6.56 -3.03
N ASP A 40 16.44 -7.69 -3.63
CA ASP A 40 15.06 -7.94 -4.07
C ASP A 40 14.08 -7.97 -2.89
N TYR A 41 14.50 -8.57 -1.77
CA TYR A 41 13.68 -8.58 -0.56
C TYR A 41 13.49 -7.18 0.03
N ILE A 42 14.56 -6.37 0.03
CA ILE A 42 14.54 -5.01 0.56
C ILE A 42 13.63 -4.12 -0.28
N ILE A 43 13.68 -4.22 -1.62
CA ILE A 43 12.81 -3.41 -2.48
C ILE A 43 11.34 -3.80 -2.31
N LEU A 44 11.02 -5.09 -2.21
CA LEU A 44 9.64 -5.54 -1.96
C LEU A 44 9.14 -5.08 -0.57
N THR A 45 10.01 -5.07 0.44
CA THR A 45 9.71 -4.50 1.77
C THR A 45 9.41 -3.00 1.68
N ALA A 46 10.18 -2.25 0.88
CA ALA A 46 9.96 -0.82 0.72
C ALA A 46 8.63 -0.52 0.03
N VAL A 47 8.27 -1.31 -0.99
CA VAL A 47 6.98 -1.19 -1.70
C VAL A 47 5.81 -1.43 -0.75
N THR A 48 5.82 -2.52 0.02
CA THR A 48 4.71 -2.83 0.95
C THR A 48 4.57 -1.78 2.05
N LYS A 49 5.70 -1.25 2.57
CA LYS A 49 5.70 -0.13 3.52
C LYS A 49 5.14 1.17 2.93
N ALA A 50 5.49 1.48 1.67
CA ALA A 50 4.98 2.67 0.99
C ALA A 50 3.46 2.57 0.77
N MET A 51 2.96 1.40 0.35
CA MET A 51 1.53 1.14 0.20
C MET A 51 0.78 1.29 1.54
N GLY A 52 1.30 0.70 2.62
CA GLY A 52 0.73 0.85 3.96
C GLY A 52 0.70 2.30 4.45
N THR A 53 1.81 3.02 4.27
CA THR A 53 1.92 4.45 4.61
C THR A 53 0.91 5.28 3.84
N ALA A 54 0.78 5.07 2.54
CA ALA A 54 -0.21 5.75 1.71
C ALA A 54 -1.63 5.48 2.21
N ALA A 55 -2.00 4.21 2.41
CA ALA A 55 -3.32 3.85 2.94
C ALA A 55 -3.61 4.53 4.29
N PHE A 56 -2.64 4.57 5.21
CA PHE A 56 -2.79 5.26 6.48
C PHE A 56 -3.06 6.76 6.31
N HIS A 57 -2.35 7.46 5.43
CA HIS A 57 -2.54 8.89 5.21
C HIS A 57 -3.93 9.24 4.65
N PHE A 58 -4.50 8.39 3.80
CA PHE A 58 -5.82 8.61 3.20
C PHE A 58 -6.98 8.06 4.03
N LEU A 59 -6.79 6.92 4.73
CA LEU A 59 -7.86 6.17 5.38
C LEU A 59 -7.83 6.25 6.92
N ARG A 60 -6.71 6.70 7.50
CA ARG A 60 -6.45 6.69 8.97
C ARG A 60 -6.57 5.29 9.59
N ASP A 61 -6.37 4.26 8.79
CA ASP A 61 -6.42 2.86 9.19
C ASP A 61 -5.00 2.26 9.12
N PRO A 62 -4.31 2.10 10.26
CA PRO A 62 -2.93 1.61 10.29
C PRO A 62 -2.80 0.14 9.87
N ASN A 63 -3.90 -0.61 9.89
CA ASN A 63 -3.92 -2.05 9.60
C ASN A 63 -4.63 -2.35 8.28
N PHE A 64 -4.80 -1.37 7.39
CA PHE A 64 -5.61 -1.54 6.18
C PHE A 64 -5.12 -2.70 5.28
N PHE A 65 -3.81 -2.78 5.03
CA PHE A 65 -3.18 -3.87 4.29
C PHE A 65 -2.63 -4.99 5.19
N GLY A 66 -2.58 -4.77 6.51
CA GLY A 66 -2.09 -5.76 7.46
C GLY A 66 -3.20 -6.72 7.88
N SER A 67 -2.82 -7.94 8.23
CA SER A 67 -3.70 -8.80 9.02
C SER A 67 -3.97 -8.10 10.36
N LYS A 68 -5.23 -8.00 10.79
CA LYS A 68 -5.54 -7.60 12.17
C LYS A 68 -4.67 -8.45 13.10
N PRO A 69 -3.99 -7.87 14.11
CA PRO A 69 -3.41 -8.67 15.17
C PRO A 69 -4.56 -9.53 15.72
N HIS A 70 -4.37 -10.85 15.76
CA HIS A 70 -5.32 -11.72 16.44
C HIS A 70 -5.57 -11.13 17.83
N GLY A 71 -6.83 -10.81 18.12
CA GLY A 71 -7.27 -10.45 19.47
C GLY A 71 -7.23 -11.66 20.38
#